data_AF-A0A1I4HGP3-F1
#
_entry.id   AF-A0A1I4HGP3-F1
#
_cell.length_a   1.000
_cell.length_b   1.000
_cell.length_c   1.000
_cell.angle_alpha   90.00
_cell.angle_beta   90.00
_cell.angle_gamma   90.00
#
_symmetry.space_group_name_H-M   'P 1'
#
loop_
_entity.id
_entity.type
_entity.pdbx_description
1 polymer ?
#
loop_
_entity_poly.entity_id
_entity_poly.type
_entity_poly.pdbx_seq_one_letter_code
_entity_poly.pdbx_strand_id
1 'polypeptide(L)' 'MARPTSSSPQDQHAAALADATATDMAAAAQALARAGDPATAEALRTMARHNRILALKLRAMQGLAQDRMGLARIF' A
#
# COMPACT_ATOMS: atom_id res chain seq x y z
N MET A 1 -22.44 -13.47 17.45
CA MET A 1 -21.34 -12.67 18.01
C MET A 1 -20.39 -12.28 16.89
N ALA A 2 -20.47 -11.04 16.40
CA ALA A 2 -19.55 -10.53 15.38
C ALA A 2 -18.26 -10.07 16.06
N ARG A 3 -17.12 -10.70 15.71
CA ARG A 3 -15.81 -10.29 16.22
C ARG A 3 -15.47 -8.90 15.64
N PRO A 4 -15.12 -7.90 16.47
CA PRO A 4 -14.54 -6.67 15.95
C PRO A 4 -13.12 -7.02 15.48
N THR A 5 -12.89 -7.13 14.17
CA THR A 5 -11.53 -7.29 13.66
C THR A 5 -10.82 -5.96 13.85
N SER A 6 -10.15 -5.83 15.00
CA SER A 6 -9.06 -4.87 15.15
C SER A 6 -8.16 -5.00 13.94
N SER A 7 -7.79 -3.87 13.33
CA SER A 7 -6.96 -3.76 12.12
C SER A 7 -5.93 -4.89 12.09
N SER A 8 -6.17 -5.91 11.27
CA SER A 8 -5.45 -7.16 11.42
C SER A 8 -3.97 -6.90 11.13
N PRO A 9 -3.01 -7.54 11.83
CA PRO A 9 -1.59 -7.47 11.48
C PRO A 9 -1.34 -7.75 9.99
N GLN A 10 -2.22 -8.55 9.39
CA GLN A 10 -2.28 -8.86 7.97
C GLN A 10 -2.54 -7.63 7.07
N ASP A 11 -3.39 -6.68 7.48
CA ASP A 11 -3.68 -5.46 6.71
C ASP A 11 -2.50 -4.48 6.76
N GLN A 12 -1.84 -4.37 7.92
CA GLN A 12 -0.62 -3.56 8.09
C GLN A 12 0.53 -4.13 7.24
N HIS A 13 0.69 -5.45 7.26
CA HIS A 13 1.66 -6.13 6.43
C HIS A 13 1.35 -5.93 4.93
N ALA A 14 0.09 -6.02 4.51
CA ALA A 14 -0.32 -5.77 3.14
C ALA A 14 0.01 -4.33 2.67
N ALA A 15 -0.20 -3.33 3.53
CA ALA A 15 0.16 -1.96 3.22
C ALA A 15 1.68 -1.78 3.06
N ALA A 16 2.48 -2.40 3.93
CA ALA A 16 3.93 -2.36 3.85
C ALA A 16 4.47 -3.09 2.61
N LEU A 17 3.91 -4.26 2.27
CA LEU A 17 4.26 -5.01 1.08
C LEU A 17 3.95 -4.25 -0.20
N ALA A 18 2.77 -3.63 -0.30
CA ALA A 18 2.42 -2.78 -1.44
C ALA A 18 3.40 -1.61 -1.60
N ASP A 19 3.83 -1.00 -0.49
CA ASP A 19 4.77 0.12 -0.51
C ASP A 19 6.21 -0.30 -0.89
N ALA A 20 6.65 -1.46 -0.40
CA ALA A 20 7.94 -2.06 -0.78
C ALA A 20 7.95 -2.40 -2.27
N THR A 21 6.90 -3.06 -2.77
CA THR A 21 6.75 -3.40 -4.19
C THR A 21 6.78 -2.15 -5.06
N ALA A 22 6.13 -1.06 -4.64
CA ALA A 22 6.17 0.22 -5.35
C ALA A 22 7.60 0.79 -5.44
N THR A 23 8.38 0.67 -4.37
CA THR A 23 9.78 1.11 -4.34
C THR A 23 10.64 0.29 -5.31
N ASP A 24 10.50 -1.03 -5.28
CA ASP A 24 11.25 -1.94 -6.16
C ASP A 24 10.94 -1.70 -7.64
N MET A 25 9.66 -1.51 -7.99
CA MET A 25 9.26 -1.18 -9.35
C MET A 25 9.78 0.18 -9.81
N ALA A 26 9.83 1.19 -8.93
CA ALA A 26 10.40 2.49 -9.26
C ALA A 26 11.92 2.40 -9.52
N ALA A 27 12.63 1.61 -8.73
CA ALA A 27 14.06 1.33 -8.94
C ALA A 27 14.30 0.58 -10.26
N ALA A 28 13.51 -0.46 -10.54
CA ALA A 28 13.56 -1.20 -11.79
C ALA A 28 13.25 -0.30 -13.02
N ALA A 29 12.24 0.57 -12.91
CA ALA A 29 11.93 1.54 -13.95
C ALA A 29 13.10 2.50 -14.23
N GLN A 30 13.80 2.93 -13.18
CA GLN A 30 14.98 3.79 -13.34
C GLN A 30 16.13 3.05 -14.04
N ALA A 31 16.35 1.78 -13.70
CA ALA A 31 17.35 0.94 -14.37
C ALA A 31 17.01 0.73 -15.85
N LEU A 32 15.76 0.43 -16.18
CA LEU A 32 15.31 0.23 -17.58
C LEU A 32 15.40 1.50 -18.42
N ALA A 33 15.04 2.66 -17.84
CA ALA A 33 15.20 3.93 -18.52
C ALA A 33 16.67 4.22 -18.86
N ARG A 34 17.62 3.84 -17.99
CA ARG A 34 19.07 3.95 -18.25
C ARG A 34 19.55 2.92 -19.28
N ALA A 35 18.91 1.75 -19.35
CA ALA A 35 19.20 0.70 -20.31
C ALA A 35 18.61 0.95 -21.71
N GLY A 36 17.87 2.06 -21.90
CA GLY A 36 17.29 2.43 -23.20
C GLY A 36 15.91 1.84 -23.48
N ASP A 37 15.21 1.33 -22.46
CA ASP A 37 13.81 0.89 -22.56
C ASP A 37 12.86 1.82 -21.78
N PRO A 38 12.53 2.99 -22.35
CA PRO A 38 11.67 3.97 -21.68
C PRO A 38 10.21 3.54 -21.59
N ALA A 39 9.72 2.72 -22.54
CA ALA A 39 8.33 2.28 -22.58
C ALA A 39 8.02 1.31 -21.43
N THR A 40 8.89 0.31 -21.21
CA THR A 40 8.76 -0.61 -20.07
C THR A 40 8.99 0.11 -18.74
N ALA A 41 9.93 1.08 -18.71
CA ALA A 41 10.13 1.92 -17.54
C ALA A 41 8.87 2.74 -17.16
N GLU A 42 8.14 3.27 -18.14
CA GLU A 42 6.89 4.00 -17.89
C GLU A 42 5.76 3.10 -17.40
N ALA A 43 5.64 1.89 -17.95
CA ALA A 43 4.70 0.88 -17.46
C ALA A 43 4.97 0.55 -15.98
N LEU A 44 6.24 0.32 -15.62
CA LEU A 44 6.64 0.06 -14.23
C LEU A 44 6.39 1.26 -13.32
N ARG A 45 6.62 2.50 -13.76
CA ARG A 45 6.26 3.70 -12.99
C ARG A 45 4.76 3.76 -12.71
N THR A 46 3.94 3.40 -13.69
CA THR A 46 2.48 3.36 -13.53
C THR A 46 2.06 2.32 -12.50
N MET A 47 2.66 1.12 -12.55
CA MET A 47 2.41 0.07 -11.57
C MET A 47 2.92 0.45 -10.16
N ALA A 48 4.08 1.11 -10.06
CA ALA A 48 4.61 1.63 -8.80
C ALA A 48 3.64 2.65 -8.18
N ARG A 49 3.12 3.58 -8.98
CA ARG A 49 2.11 4.56 -8.53
C ARG A 49 0.83 3.87 -8.06
N HIS A 50 0.37 2.85 -8.78
CA HIS A 50 -0.80 2.07 -8.37
C HIS A 50 -0.60 1.43 -6.99
N ASN A 51 0.54 0.77 -6.77
CA ASN A 51 0.86 0.13 -5.50
C ASN A 51 1.03 1.12 -4.35
N ARG A 52 1.59 2.32 -4.61
CA ARG A 52 1.64 3.42 -3.64
C ARG A 52 0.24 3.86 -3.20
N ILE A 53 -0.68 4.02 -4.16
CA ILE A 53 -2.08 4.37 -3.86
C ILE A 53 -2.76 3.25 -3.07
N LEU A 54 -2.52 1.99 -3.41
CA LEU A 54 -3.05 0.85 -2.66
C LEU A 54 -2.54 0.84 -1.21
N ALA A 55 -1.25 1.04 -0.99
CA ALA A 55 -0.66 1.15 0.34
C ALA A 55 -1.31 2.27 1.17
N LEU A 56 -1.54 3.44 0.56
CA LEU A 56 -2.23 4.56 1.21
C LEU A 56 -3.69 4.22 1.56
N LYS A 57 -4.43 3.57 0.66
CA LYS A 57 -5.81 3.12 0.94
C LYS A 57 -5.85 2.13 2.10
N LEU A 58 -4.93 1.17 2.12
CA LEU A 58 -4.83 0.18 3.20
C LEU A 58 -4.54 0.86 4.54
N ARG A 59 -3.61 1.82 4.59
CA ARG A 59 -3.32 2.63 5.80
C ARG A 59 -4.52 3.47 6.23
N ALA A 60 -5.23 4.10 5.30
CA ALA A 60 -6.40 4.92 5.62
C ALA A 60 -7.54 4.07 6.21
N MET A 61 -7.78 2.88 5.67
CA MET A 61 -8.76 1.94 6.24
C MET A 61 -8.38 1.49 7.65
N GLN A 62 -7.09 1.34 7.95
CA GLN A 62 -6.61 1.02 9.30
C GLN A 62 -6.89 2.16 10.29
N GLY A 63 -6.64 3.42 9.90
CA GLY A 63 -6.93 4.59 10.74
C GLY A 63 -8.42 4.71 11.07
N LEU A 64 -9.29 4.54 10.07
CA LEU A 64 -10.74 4.54 10.26
C LEU A 64 -11.24 3.39 11.15
N ALA A 65 -10.63 2.21 11.06
CA ALA A 65 -10.95 1.07 11.91
C ALA A 65 -10.52 1.30 13.37
N GLN A 66 -9.39 1.98 13.60
CA GLN A 66 -8.91 2.34 14.94
C GLN A 66 -9.81 3.41 15.59
N ASP A 67 -10.19 4.46 14.87
CA ASP A 67 -11.08 5.50 15.39
C ASP A 67 -12.45 4.95 15.80
N ARG A 68 -13.03 4.06 14.98
CA ARG A 68 -14.31 3.40 15.29
C ARG A 68 -14.23 2.52 16.53
N MET A 69 -13.10 1.84 16.77
CA MET A 69 -12.88 1.05 17.99
C MET A 69 -12.66 1.91 19.23
N GLY A 70 -11.97 3.06 19.09
CA GLY A 70 -11.81 4.02 20.17
C GLY A 70 -13.17 4.53 20.66
N LEU A 71 -14.07 4.86 19.73
CA LEU A 71 -15.44 5.26 20.05
C LEU A 71 -16.27 4.12 20.66
N ALA A 72 -16.13 2.88 20.18
CA ALA A 72 -16.88 1.73 20.70
C ALA A 72 -16.42 1.23 22.09
N ARG A 73 -15.26 1.66 22.59
CA ARG A 73 -14.78 1.33 23.95
C ARG A 73 -15.25 2.32 25.04
N ILE A 74 -15.79 3.46 24.63
CA ILE A 74 -16.20 4.53 25.56
C ILE A 74 -17.67 4.38 25.98
N PHE A 75 -18.44 3.54 25.29
CA PHE A 75 -19.83 3.17 25.61
C PHE A 75 -19.91 1.71 26.07
#